data_AF-A0A518FJ54-F1
#
_entry.id   AF-A0A518FJ54-F1
#
_cell.length_a   1.000
_cell.length_b   1.000
_cell.length_c   1.000
_cell.angle_alpha   90.00
_cell.angle_beta   90.00
_cell.angle_gamma   90.00
#
_symmetry.space_group_name_H-M   'P 1'
#
loop_
_entity.id
_entity.type
_entity.pdbx_description
1 polymer ?
#
loop_
_entity_poly.entity_id
_entity_poly.type
_entity_poly.pdbx_seq_one_letter_code
_entity_poly.pdbx_strand_id
1 'polypeptide(L)'
;MKMIWLLIIGGWFSLGACLTGYAEEEYLLRVEMHGFEKSSEEDPEVKLLRGIEVVTRLNQTFHGKAQSGQYAQIMNGKLVQKEGKFALDIAYLHTFDDGTRVLGKPDLSKTGVESSNVEISLDKPVSLGGMLTESQTNSCPLVKSKVLIYVLLTRYEPKAEESLDKIDPHQSVIPELEDIPG
;
A
#
# COMPACT_ATOMS: atom_id res chain seq x y z
N MET A 1 -65.58 11.29 29.21
CA MET A 1 -64.71 10.34 28.49
C MET A 1 -63.80 11.12 27.56
N LYS A 2 -62.56 11.34 27.99
CA LYS A 2 -61.46 12.03 27.32
C LYS A 2 -60.29 11.04 27.31
N MET A 3 -59.48 11.03 26.24
CA MET A 3 -58.21 10.29 26.05
C MET A 3 -58.25 9.26 24.90
N ILE A 4 -58.40 9.74 23.66
CA ILE A 4 -57.92 9.00 22.48
C ILE A 4 -57.42 10.03 21.47
N TRP A 5 -56.37 10.80 21.78
CA TRP A 5 -55.80 11.75 20.80
C TRP A 5 -54.29 12.01 20.96
N LEU A 6 -53.54 11.08 21.57
CA LEU A 6 -52.11 11.27 21.85
C LEU A 6 -51.15 10.25 21.21
N LEU A 7 -51.63 9.36 20.33
CA LEU A 7 -50.77 8.32 19.72
C LEU A 7 -50.27 8.61 18.30
N ILE A 8 -50.63 9.76 17.70
CA ILE A 8 -50.25 10.06 16.30
C ILE A 8 -48.98 10.94 16.21
N ILE A 9 -48.54 11.57 17.30
CA ILE A 9 -47.42 12.54 17.25
C ILE A 9 -46.04 11.87 17.49
N GLY A 10 -45.99 10.63 17.98
CA GLY A 10 -44.73 9.93 18.28
C GLY A 10 -44.07 9.21 17.09
N GLY A 11 -44.75 9.06 15.96
CA GLY A 11 -44.29 8.21 14.85
C GLY A 11 -43.38 8.91 13.83
N TRP A 12 -43.32 10.24 13.81
CA TRP A 12 -42.63 10.99 12.75
C TRP A 12 -41.21 11.45 13.08
N PHE A 13 -40.75 11.27 14.32
CA PHE A 13 -39.36 11.58 14.69
C PHE A 13 -38.40 10.38 14.59
N SER A 14 -38.91 9.15 14.33
CA SER A 14 -38.06 7.95 14.23
C SER A 14 -37.57 7.63 12.80
N LEU A 15 -38.07 8.35 11.79
CA LEU A 15 -37.73 8.09 10.37
C LEU A 15 -36.67 9.05 9.79
N GLY A 16 -36.04 9.88 10.63
CA GLY A 16 -35.07 10.90 10.20
C GLY A 16 -33.60 10.51 10.37
N ALA A 17 -33.30 9.38 11.01
CA ALA A 17 -31.96 8.83 11.10
C ALA A 17 -31.76 7.72 10.05
N CYS A 18 -32.12 8.01 8.80
CA CYS A 18 -31.43 7.35 7.70
C CYS A 18 -29.98 7.81 7.81
N LEU A 19 -29.17 6.95 8.42
CA LEU A 19 -27.72 6.95 8.38
C LEU A 19 -27.30 7.20 6.94
N THR A 20 -27.06 8.47 6.59
CA THR A 20 -26.11 8.80 5.55
C THR A 20 -24.77 8.36 6.10
N GLY A 21 -24.47 7.06 5.97
CA GLY A 21 -23.11 6.58 6.04
C GLY A 21 -22.37 7.29 4.92
N TYR A 22 -21.84 8.47 5.21
CA TYR A 22 -20.78 9.06 4.39
C TYR A 22 -19.69 8.01 4.38
N ALA A 23 -19.61 7.25 3.29
CA ALA A 23 -18.45 6.41 3.04
C ALA A 23 -17.26 7.38 3.08
N GLU A 24 -16.43 7.26 4.11
CA GLU A 24 -15.23 8.07 4.23
C GLU A 24 -14.38 7.85 2.98
N GLU A 25 -13.95 8.94 2.33
CA GLU A 25 -13.18 8.87 1.08
C GLU A 25 -11.90 8.04 1.32
N GLU A 26 -11.72 7.02 0.49
CA GLU A 26 -10.58 6.12 0.54
C GLU A 26 -9.53 6.53 -0.48
N TYR A 27 -8.27 6.35 -0.11
CA TYR A 27 -7.12 6.69 -0.93
C TYR A 27 -6.20 5.48 -1.05
N LEU A 28 -5.59 5.29 -2.21
CA LEU A 28 -4.55 4.31 -2.42
C LEU A 28 -3.20 5.01 -2.28
N LEU A 29 -2.46 4.64 -1.23
CA LEU A 29 -1.11 5.09 -0.98
C LEU A 29 -0.13 4.02 -1.45
N ARG A 30 0.79 4.39 -2.33
CA ARG A 30 1.82 3.51 -2.87
C ARG A 30 3.21 4.05 -2.53
N VAL A 31 4.09 3.17 -2.06
CA VAL A 31 5.53 3.43 -1.99
C VAL A 31 6.23 2.58 -3.04
N GLU A 32 7.04 3.22 -3.88
CA GLU A 32 7.77 2.58 -4.97
C GLU A 32 9.27 2.81 -4.82
N MET A 33 10.06 1.76 -5.02
CA MET A 33 11.51 1.81 -5.06
C MET A 33 11.96 1.63 -6.52
N HIS A 34 12.54 2.68 -7.09
CA HIS A 34 13.04 2.71 -8.46
C HIS A 34 14.55 2.71 -8.48
N GLY A 35 15.17 1.96 -9.39
CA GLY A 35 16.62 1.86 -9.42
C GLY A 35 17.17 0.71 -10.22
N PHE A 36 18.42 0.38 -9.92
CA PHE A 36 19.13 -0.77 -10.45
C PHE A 36 20.10 -1.29 -9.39
N GLU A 37 20.35 -2.59 -9.42
CA GLU A 37 21.24 -3.26 -8.48
C GLU A 37 22.41 -3.86 -9.24
N LYS A 38 23.62 -3.62 -8.74
CA LYS A 38 24.85 -4.26 -9.18
C LYS A 38 25.10 -4.23 -10.70
N SER A 39 24.85 -3.09 -11.34
CA SER A 39 25.13 -2.94 -12.76
C SER A 39 26.59 -2.53 -13.00
N SER A 40 27.17 -3.08 -14.07
CA SER A 40 28.49 -2.67 -14.59
C SER A 40 28.39 -1.81 -15.85
N GLU A 41 27.16 -1.50 -16.28
CA GLU A 41 26.89 -0.62 -17.41
C GLU A 41 27.27 0.82 -17.06
N GLU A 42 27.66 1.58 -18.08
CA GLU A 42 28.00 3.00 -17.93
C GLU A 42 26.78 3.80 -17.47
N ASP A 43 25.64 3.58 -18.14
CA ASP A 43 24.33 4.18 -17.87
C ASP A 43 23.25 3.11 -17.67
N PRO A 44 23.14 2.52 -16.47
CA PRO A 44 22.16 1.47 -16.19
C PRO A 44 20.72 1.99 -16.23
N GLU A 45 19.81 1.20 -16.80
CA GLU A 45 18.37 1.53 -16.84
C GLU A 45 17.75 1.54 -15.44
N VAL A 46 16.99 2.59 -15.12
CA VAL A 46 16.22 2.70 -13.87
C VAL A 46 14.88 2.01 -14.04
N LYS A 47 14.59 1.01 -13.21
CA LYS A 47 13.34 0.24 -13.22
C LYS A 47 12.66 0.23 -11.85
N LEU A 48 11.36 -0.10 -11.82
CA LEU A 48 10.69 -0.42 -10.57
C LEU A 48 11.29 -1.71 -10.00
N LEU A 49 11.94 -1.59 -8.84
CA LEU A 49 12.52 -2.73 -8.12
C LEU A 49 11.46 -3.39 -7.24
N ARG A 50 10.72 -2.57 -6.47
CA ARG A 50 9.75 -3.01 -5.46
C ARG A 50 8.67 -1.97 -5.25
N GLY A 51 7.51 -2.40 -4.78
CA GLY A 51 6.48 -1.50 -4.30
C GLY A 51 5.55 -2.17 -3.30
N ILE A 52 4.94 -1.35 -2.45
CA ILE A 52 3.86 -1.74 -1.54
C ILE A 52 2.74 -0.71 -1.65
N GLU A 53 1.50 -1.19 -1.57
CA GLU A 53 0.29 -0.38 -1.62
C GLU A 53 -0.53 -0.61 -0.35
N VAL A 54 -1.20 0.44 0.12
CA VAL A 54 -2.18 0.34 1.19
C VAL A 54 -3.36 1.27 0.89
N VAL A 55 -4.57 0.78 1.14
CA VAL A 55 -5.76 1.63 1.17
C VAL A 55 -5.79 2.34 2.52
N THR A 56 -5.92 3.66 2.51
CA THR A 56 -5.90 4.51 3.69
C THR A 56 -7.03 5.54 3.65
N ARG A 57 -7.34 6.12 4.80
CA ARG A 57 -8.34 7.17 4.97
C ARG A 57 -7.75 8.36 5.70
N LEU A 58 -8.36 9.52 5.51
CA LEU A 58 -7.96 10.73 6.22
C LEU A 58 -8.06 10.55 7.73
N ASN A 59 -7.04 11.02 8.44
CA ASN A 59 -6.93 11.01 9.89
C ASN A 59 -6.92 9.62 10.55
N GLN A 60 -6.79 8.55 9.77
CA GLN A 60 -6.66 7.17 10.26
C GLN A 60 -5.22 6.67 10.11
N THR A 61 -4.79 5.86 11.08
CA THR A 61 -3.52 5.16 10.98
C THR A 61 -3.68 3.98 10.04
N PHE A 62 -2.73 3.81 9.12
CA PHE A 62 -2.67 2.65 8.24
C PHE A 62 -1.50 1.75 8.61
N HIS A 63 -1.67 0.46 8.31
CA HIS A 63 -0.64 -0.57 8.42
C HIS A 63 -0.72 -1.46 7.18
N GLY A 64 0.42 -1.68 6.54
CA GLY A 64 0.58 -2.58 5.42
C GLY A 64 1.79 -3.48 5.65
N LYS A 65 1.64 -4.77 5.39
CA LYS A 65 2.74 -5.73 5.32
C LYS A 65 2.59 -6.57 4.08
N ALA A 66 3.64 -6.64 3.27
CA ALA A 66 3.72 -7.52 2.12
C ALA A 66 4.93 -8.44 2.27
N GLN A 67 4.76 -9.73 1.98
CA GLN A 67 5.84 -10.72 2.08
C GLN A 67 6.08 -11.35 0.70
N SER A 68 7.34 -11.49 0.34
CA SER A 68 7.77 -12.18 -0.89
C SER A 68 9.00 -13.04 -0.57
N GLY A 69 8.79 -14.36 -0.52
CA GLY A 69 9.79 -15.31 -0.02
C GLY A 69 10.23 -14.95 1.40
N GLN A 70 11.54 -14.85 1.60
CA GLN A 70 12.17 -14.48 2.88
C GLN A 70 12.18 -12.97 3.15
N TYR A 71 11.57 -12.13 2.30
CA TYR A 71 11.59 -10.67 2.45
C TYR A 71 10.22 -10.13 2.85
N ALA A 72 10.21 -9.12 3.71
CA ALA A 72 9.01 -8.41 4.14
C ALA A 72 9.15 -6.90 3.94
N GLN A 73 8.10 -6.28 3.38
CA GLN A 73 7.91 -4.84 3.29
C GLN A 73 6.84 -4.45 4.30
N ILE A 74 7.13 -3.47 5.15
CA ILE A 74 6.23 -2.98 6.18
C ILE A 74 6.07 -1.48 5.96
N MET A 75 4.83 -1.01 5.97
CA MET A 75 4.49 0.40 5.80
C MET A 75 3.48 0.79 6.88
N ASN A 76 3.78 1.84 7.62
CA ASN A 76 2.93 2.38 8.68
C ASN A 76 2.84 3.89 8.53
N GLY A 77 1.74 4.48 8.96
CA GLY A 77 1.67 5.93 8.97
C GLY A 77 0.27 6.47 9.17
N LYS A 78 0.14 7.76 8.87
CA LYS A 78 -1.12 8.48 8.94
C LYS A 78 -1.16 9.52 7.84
N LEU A 79 -2.26 9.51 7.07
CA LEU A 79 -2.57 10.56 6.13
C LEU A 79 -3.45 11.60 6.82
N VAL A 80 -3.05 12.87 6.77
CA VAL A 80 -3.84 13.98 7.33
C VAL A 80 -4.00 15.07 6.27
N GLN A 81 -4.93 15.99 6.51
CA GLN A 81 -5.08 17.20 5.70
C GLN A 81 -4.70 18.42 6.55
N LYS A 82 -3.77 19.23 6.05
CA LYS A 82 -3.31 20.48 6.67
C LYS A 82 -3.43 21.60 5.66
N GLU A 83 -4.17 22.66 6.00
CA GLU A 83 -4.33 23.84 5.14
C GLU A 83 -4.83 23.49 3.71
N GLY A 84 -5.69 22.48 3.60
CA GLY A 84 -6.23 22.01 2.32
C GLY A 84 -5.29 21.08 1.52
N LYS A 85 -4.07 20.82 1.99
CA LYS A 85 -3.12 19.88 1.37
C LYS A 85 -3.04 18.56 2.12
N PHE A 86 -2.69 17.49 1.43
CA PHE A 86 -2.37 16.22 2.09
C PHE A 86 -0.98 16.28 2.72
N ALA A 87 -0.89 15.82 3.96
CA ALA A 87 0.37 15.61 4.66
C ALA A 87 0.44 14.16 5.14
N LEU A 88 1.60 13.53 4.96
CA LEU A 88 1.81 12.13 5.29
C LEU A 88 2.91 12.00 6.35
N ASP A 89 2.58 11.29 7.42
CA ASP A 89 3.54 10.69 8.32
C ASP A 89 3.70 9.23 7.90
N ILE A 90 4.92 8.79 7.59
CA ILE A 90 5.18 7.45 7.07
C ILE A 90 6.47 6.86 7.65
N ALA A 91 6.38 5.59 8.00
CA ALA A 91 7.50 4.71 8.27
C ALA A 91 7.41 3.50 7.34
N TYR A 92 8.33 3.41 6.39
CA TYR A 92 8.50 2.26 5.50
C TYR A 92 9.75 1.50 5.89
N LEU A 93 9.68 0.17 5.91
CA LEU A 93 10.78 -0.74 6.27
C LEU A 93 10.79 -1.95 5.32
N HIS A 94 12.00 -2.39 4.99
CA HIS A 94 12.27 -3.62 4.26
C HIS A 94 13.21 -4.49 5.10
N THR A 95 12.73 -5.68 5.44
CA THR A 95 13.40 -6.64 6.33
C THR A 95 13.39 -8.04 5.72
N PHE A 96 14.12 -8.96 6.34
CA PHE A 96 13.81 -10.39 6.22
C PHE A 96 12.48 -10.71 6.94
N ASP A 97 11.91 -11.86 6.66
CA ASP A 97 10.64 -12.34 7.22
C ASP A 97 10.68 -12.54 8.74
N ASP A 98 11.84 -12.93 9.27
CA ASP A 98 12.16 -13.02 10.70
C ASP A 98 12.31 -11.65 11.39
N GLY A 99 12.16 -10.55 10.64
CA GLY A 99 12.30 -9.17 11.11
C GLY A 99 13.74 -8.67 11.20
N THR A 100 14.72 -9.51 10.85
CA THR A 100 16.13 -9.11 10.78
C THR A 100 16.33 -8.15 9.63
N ARG A 101 17.11 -7.08 9.85
CA ARG A 101 17.49 -6.16 8.77
C ARG A 101 18.44 -6.88 7.82
N VAL A 102 18.25 -6.68 6.52
CA VAL A 102 19.15 -7.22 5.50
C VAL A 102 20.56 -6.64 5.73
N LEU A 103 21.56 -7.44 6.12
CA LEU A 103 22.95 -6.98 6.37
C LEU A 103 24.00 -7.70 5.48
N GLY A 104 24.71 -6.98 4.59
CA GLY A 104 25.88 -7.41 3.80
C GLY A 104 26.14 -6.69 2.45
N LYS A 105 27.12 -5.74 2.45
CA LYS A 105 27.78 -5.02 1.30
C LYS A 105 27.01 -3.83 0.68
N PRO A 106 27.75 -2.73 0.35
CA PRO A 106 27.43 -1.34 0.76
C PRO A 106 25.92 -1.16 0.90
N ASP A 107 25.50 -1.39 2.12
CA ASP A 107 24.25 -2.06 2.31
C ASP A 107 23.19 -1.01 2.56
N LEU A 108 22.26 -0.89 1.61
CA LEU A 108 21.19 0.11 1.53
C LEU A 108 20.16 -0.03 2.69
N SER A 109 20.56 -0.73 3.75
CA SER A 109 19.89 -1.28 4.91
C SER A 109 20.02 -0.47 6.20
N LYS A 110 20.04 0.86 6.06
CA LYS A 110 18.99 1.63 6.75
C LYS A 110 17.71 1.52 5.88
N THR A 111 17.23 0.28 5.67
CA THR A 111 16.32 -0.21 4.60
C THR A 111 14.90 0.28 4.83
N GLY A 112 14.72 1.58 4.89
CA GLY A 112 13.46 2.18 5.25
C GLY A 112 13.57 3.68 5.30
N VAL A 113 12.42 4.33 5.23
CA VAL A 113 12.33 5.77 5.37
C VAL A 113 11.29 6.08 6.43
N GLU A 114 11.68 6.93 7.36
CA GLU A 114 10.76 7.56 8.29
C GLU A 114 10.71 9.04 7.94
N SER A 115 9.52 9.55 7.69
CA SER A 115 9.31 10.94 7.32
C SER A 115 8.00 11.42 7.92
N SER A 116 8.02 12.65 8.42
CA SER A 116 6.85 13.29 9.00
C SER A 116 6.51 14.55 8.20
N ASN A 117 5.22 14.83 8.08
CA ASN A 117 4.69 15.99 7.37
C ASN A 117 5.15 16.10 5.89
N VAL A 118 5.25 14.97 5.18
CA VAL A 118 5.51 14.99 3.74
C VAL A 118 4.29 15.59 3.05
N GLU A 119 4.45 16.77 2.43
CA GLU A 119 3.38 17.34 1.59
C GLU A 119 3.21 16.51 0.33
N ILE A 120 1.99 16.03 0.08
CA ILE A 120 1.67 15.20 -1.08
C ILE A 120 0.53 15.85 -1.87
N SER A 121 0.61 15.76 -3.19
CA SER A 121 -0.49 16.09 -4.09
C SER A 121 -1.04 14.80 -4.70
N LEU A 122 -2.35 14.75 -4.94
CA LEU A 122 -2.95 13.63 -5.65
C LEU A 122 -2.29 13.45 -7.03
N ASP A 123 -2.08 12.19 -7.39
CA ASP A 123 -1.57 11.74 -8.69
C ASP A 123 -0.16 12.27 -9.04
N LYS A 124 0.57 12.79 -8.04
CA LYS A 124 1.94 13.27 -8.20
C LYS A 124 2.89 12.54 -7.25
N PRO A 125 3.92 11.86 -7.77
CA PRO A 125 4.89 11.19 -6.92
C PRO A 125 5.75 12.22 -6.19
N VAL A 126 6.07 11.93 -4.94
CA VAL A 126 6.97 12.72 -4.08
C VAL A 126 8.16 11.85 -3.71
N SER A 127 9.38 12.39 -3.85
CA SER A 127 10.59 11.68 -3.44
C SER A 127 10.70 11.67 -1.92
N LEU A 128 10.86 10.47 -1.34
CA LEU A 128 11.19 10.27 0.07
C LEU A 128 12.71 10.15 0.29
N GLY A 129 13.50 10.20 -0.78
CA GLY A 129 14.96 10.10 -0.75
C GLY A 129 15.49 8.94 -1.57
N GLY A 130 16.75 8.59 -1.36
CA GLY A 130 17.42 7.55 -2.12
C GLY A 130 18.93 7.57 -1.92
N MET A 131 19.60 6.60 -2.54
CA MET A 131 21.05 6.47 -2.48
C MET A 131 21.60 5.91 -3.80
N LEU A 132 22.78 6.40 -4.19
CA LEU A 132 23.61 5.84 -5.24
C LEU A 132 24.89 5.32 -4.58
N THR A 133 25.24 4.06 -4.84
CA THR A 133 26.48 3.44 -4.36
C THR A 133 27.29 2.93 -5.53
N GLU A 134 28.60 3.07 -5.40
CA GLU A 134 29.57 2.57 -6.36
C GLU A 134 30.60 1.72 -5.61
N SER A 135 30.95 0.57 -6.17
CA SER A 135 31.93 -0.35 -5.58
C SER A 135 32.87 -0.85 -6.65
N GLN A 136 34.17 -0.68 -6.41
CA GLN A 136 35.23 -1.22 -7.25
C GLN A 136 36.18 -2.00 -6.34
N THR A 137 36.43 -3.25 -6.67
CA THR A 137 37.47 -4.06 -6.02
C THR A 137 38.57 -4.29 -7.05
N ASN A 138 39.83 -4.36 -6.64
CA ASN A 138 41.01 -4.41 -7.55
C ASN A 138 40.95 -5.48 -8.65
N SER A 139 40.09 -6.48 -8.52
CA SER A 139 39.89 -7.60 -9.46
C SER A 139 38.52 -7.63 -10.15
N CYS A 140 37.66 -6.61 -9.98
CA CYS A 140 36.30 -6.58 -10.53
C CYS A 140 35.99 -5.24 -11.21
N PRO A 141 35.14 -5.24 -12.26
CA PRO A 141 34.66 -3.99 -12.87
C PRO A 141 33.94 -3.12 -11.83
N LEU A 142 33.87 -1.82 -12.08
CA LEU A 142 33.07 -0.90 -11.26
C LEU A 142 31.61 -1.37 -11.29
N VAL A 143 31.02 -1.51 -10.12
CA VAL A 143 29.62 -1.91 -9.95
C VAL A 143 28.86 -0.76 -9.31
N LYS A 144 27.78 -0.32 -9.95
CA LYS A 144 26.90 0.75 -9.50
C LYS A 144 25.57 0.18 -9.01
N SER A 145 25.00 0.77 -7.96
CA SER A 145 23.62 0.51 -7.53
C SER A 145 22.93 1.82 -7.19
N LYS A 146 21.69 2.00 -7.63
CA LYS A 146 20.89 3.19 -7.38
C LYS A 146 19.53 2.77 -6.85
N VAL A 147 19.04 3.47 -5.84
CA VAL A 147 17.70 3.32 -5.30
C VAL A 147 17.12 4.70 -5.02
N LEU A 148 15.93 4.96 -5.53
CA LEU A 148 15.11 6.14 -5.28
C LEU A 148 13.76 5.66 -4.73
N ILE A 149 13.30 6.28 -3.65
CA ILE A 149 12.04 5.94 -2.99
C ILE A 149 11.04 7.05 -3.27
N TYR A 150 9.90 6.67 -3.81
CA TYR A 150 8.81 7.58 -4.11
C TYR A 150 7.55 7.17 -3.35
N VAL A 151 6.74 8.15 -2.99
CA VAL A 151 5.38 7.95 -2.51
C VAL A 151 4.38 8.59 -3.47
N LEU A 152 3.29 7.89 -3.73
CA LEU A 152 2.20 8.34 -4.59
C LEU A 152 0.88 8.13 -3.85
N LEU A 153 0.02 9.16 -3.91
CA LEU A 153 -1.33 9.11 -3.36
C LEU A 153 -2.32 9.28 -4.52
N THR A 154 -3.26 8.34 -4.63
CA THR A 154 -4.33 8.38 -5.63
C THR A 154 -5.67 8.16 -4.94
N ARG A 155 -6.78 8.56 -5.56
CA ARG A 155 -8.12 8.18 -5.08
C ARG A 155 -8.32 6.68 -5.26
N TYR A 156 -8.86 6.02 -4.24
CA TYR A 156 -9.20 4.61 -4.36
C TYR A 156 -10.56 4.48 -5.04
N GLU A 157 -10.56 3.92 -6.24
CA GLU A 157 -11.77 3.46 -6.92
C GLU A 157 -11.80 1.94 -6.78
N PRO A 158 -12.64 1.37 -5.90
CA PRO A 158 -12.80 -0.07 -5.86
C PRO A 158 -13.27 -0.49 -7.25
N LYS A 159 -12.49 -1.35 -7.91
CA LYS A 159 -12.98 -2.03 -9.11
C LYS A 159 -14.27 -2.71 -8.69
N ALA A 160 -15.39 -2.35 -9.33
CA ALA A 160 -16.65 -3.03 -9.12
C ALA A 160 -16.34 -4.52 -9.19
N GLU A 161 -16.46 -5.21 -8.05
CA GLU A 161 -16.28 -6.64 -8.00
C GLU A 161 -17.17 -7.22 -9.09
N GLU A 162 -16.59 -7.99 -10.01
CA GLU A 162 -17.38 -8.95 -10.75
C GLU A 162 -18.09 -9.77 -9.68
N SER A 163 -19.38 -9.48 -9.51
CA SER A 163 -20.26 -10.08 -8.52
C SER A 163 -19.94 -11.57 -8.42
N LEU A 164 -19.42 -11.99 -7.26
CA LEU A 164 -19.28 -13.41 -6.88
C LEU A 164 -20.65 -14.14 -6.84
N ASP A 165 -21.74 -13.47 -7.21
CA ASP A 165 -23.08 -14.00 -7.47
C ASP A 165 -23.16 -15.03 -8.62
N LYS A 166 -22.03 -15.46 -9.20
CA LYS A 166 -21.94 -16.55 -10.18
C LYS A 166 -21.11 -17.75 -9.72
N ILE A 167 -20.90 -17.94 -8.42
CA ILE A 167 -20.55 -19.27 -7.92
C ILE A 167 -21.86 -20.04 -7.77
N ASP A 168 -22.21 -20.82 -8.80
CA ASP A 168 -23.26 -21.82 -8.70
C ASP A 168 -22.89 -22.80 -7.55
N PRO A 169 -23.68 -22.90 -6.48
CA PRO A 169 -23.40 -23.80 -5.36
C PRO A 169 -23.39 -25.29 -5.76
N HIS A 170 -23.75 -25.62 -7.01
CA HIS A 170 -23.72 -26.98 -7.55
C HIS A 170 -22.48 -27.32 -8.38
N GLN A 171 -21.57 -26.38 -8.62
CA GLN A 171 -20.36 -26.68 -9.38
C GLN A 171 -19.28 -27.27 -8.46
N SER A 172 -19.27 -28.60 -8.37
CA SER A 172 -18.20 -29.38 -7.74
C SER A 172 -16.85 -29.05 -8.39
N VAL A 173 -15.96 -28.40 -7.65
CA VAL A 173 -14.54 -28.27 -8.00
C VAL A 173 -13.83 -29.51 -7.45
N ILE A 174 -14.08 -30.66 -8.06
CA ILE A 174 -13.22 -31.84 -7.91
C ILE A 174 -12.67 -32.13 -9.30
N PRO A 175 -11.34 -32.05 -9.52
CA PRO A 175 -10.78 -32.54 -10.77
C PRO A 175 -11.04 -34.05 -10.85
N GLU A 176 -11.75 -34.48 -11.89
CA GLU A 176 -11.87 -35.89 -12.24
C GLU A 176 -10.45 -36.46 -12.40
N LEU A 177 -10.11 -37.43 -11.55
CA LEU A 177 -8.94 -38.28 -11.75
C LEU A 177 -9.21 -39.11 -12.99
N GLU A 178 -8.58 -38.76 -14.11
CA GLU A 178 -8.55 -39.62 -15.29
C GLU A 178 -7.86 -40.94 -14.91
N ASP A 179 -8.60 -42.03 -15.08
CA ASP A 179 -8.11 -43.40 -14.98
C ASP A 179 -6.90 -43.60 -15.91
N ILE A 180 -5.76 -44.00 -15.34
CA ILE A 180 -4.58 -44.43 -16.09
C ILE A 180 -4.84 -45.87 -16.57
N PRO A 181 -4.95 -46.16 -17.88
CA PRO A 181 -5.07 -47.54 -18.34
C PRO A 181 -3.74 -48.29 -18.17
N GLY A 182 -3.84 -49.51 -17.65
CA GLY A 182 -2.74 -50.48 -17.54
C GLY A 182 -2.47 -51.27 -18.81
#